data_AF-A0A3M0Y2T8-F1
#
_entry.id   AF-A0A3M0Y2T8-F1
#
_cell.length_a   1.000
_cell.length_b   1.000
_cell.length_c   1.000
_cell.angle_alpha   90.00
_cell.angle_beta   90.00
_cell.angle_gamma   90.00
#
_symmetry.space_group_name_H-M   'P 1'
#
loop_
_entity.id
_entity.type
_entity.pdbx_description
1 polymer ?
#
loop_
_entity_poly.entity_id
_entity_poly.type
_entity_poly.pdbx_seq_one_letter_code
_entity_poly.pdbx_strand_id
1 'polypeptide(L)'
;MAKKKEMKAAKESGRSEGKKAKAIIPRGRSFEGVVVRKFPKRVTIEFERPVYIYKYERFMKKKTRIHARLPDELAHDIHVGDLIRVQECRPLSKIIHHIVIEKVRGKDESN
;
A
#
# COMPACT_ATOMS: atom_id res chain seq x y z
N MET A 1 40.39 -25.65 8.77
CA MET A 1 38.93 -25.87 8.58
C MET A 1 38.07 -24.69 9.08
N ALA A 2 38.48 -23.94 10.11
CA ALA A 2 37.73 -22.78 10.63
C ALA A 2 37.61 -21.59 9.65
N LYS A 3 38.71 -21.20 8.97
CA LYS A 3 38.69 -20.11 7.97
C LYS A 3 37.73 -20.34 6.78
N LYS A 4 37.46 -21.60 6.43
CA LYS A 4 36.52 -21.96 5.34
C LYS A 4 35.06 -21.85 5.79
N LYS A 5 34.80 -21.89 7.11
CA LYS A 5 33.47 -21.72 7.73
C LYS A 5 33.12 -20.24 7.86
N GLU A 6 34.09 -19.39 8.21
CA GLU A 6 33.93 -17.93 8.22
C GLU A 6 33.72 -17.34 6.82
N MET A 7 34.46 -17.82 5.81
CA MET A 7 34.24 -17.44 4.41
C MET A 7 32.89 -17.92 3.86
N LYS A 8 32.29 -18.98 4.43
CA LYS A 8 30.95 -19.46 4.06
C LYS A 8 29.86 -18.60 4.68
N ALA A 9 30.05 -18.15 5.93
CA ALA A 9 29.15 -17.23 6.62
C ALA A 9 29.11 -15.84 5.95
N ALA A 10 30.25 -15.32 5.47
CA ALA A 10 30.30 -14.06 4.72
C ALA A 10 29.77 -14.15 3.27
N LYS A 11 29.59 -15.37 2.73
CA LYS A 11 29.05 -15.60 1.39
C LYS A 11 27.52 -15.80 1.38
N GLU A 12 26.92 -16.03 2.55
CA GLU A 12 25.46 -16.13 2.72
C GLU A 12 24.78 -14.76 2.94
N SER A 13 25.53 -13.72 3.32
CA SER A 13 25.03 -12.34 3.43
C SER A 13 24.86 -11.61 2.09
N GLY A 14 25.00 -12.31 0.96
CA GLY A 14 25.02 -11.73 -0.39
C GLY A 14 24.01 -12.34 -1.36
N ARG A 15 22.85 -12.83 -0.88
CA ARG A 15 21.76 -13.31 -1.76
C ARG A 15 20.39 -12.80 -1.31
N SER A 16 20.14 -11.53 -1.60
CA SER A 16 18.81 -11.13 -2.05
C SER A 16 18.93 -10.72 -3.51
N GLU A 17 19.02 -11.72 -4.40
CA GLU A 17 18.67 -11.52 -5.80
C GLU A 17 17.19 -11.13 -5.81
N GLY A 18 16.94 -9.82 -5.65
CA GLY A 18 15.63 -9.23 -5.79
C GLY A 18 15.14 -9.61 -7.17
N LYS A 19 14.23 -10.59 -7.23
CA LYS A 19 13.45 -10.85 -8.43
C LYS A 19 12.92 -9.50 -8.85
N LYS A 20 13.42 -8.92 -9.96
CA LYS A 20 12.90 -7.69 -10.53
C LYS A 20 11.39 -7.87 -10.63
N ALA A 21 10.64 -7.29 -9.70
CA ALA A 21 9.20 -7.38 -9.71
C ALA A 21 8.79 -6.77 -11.04
N LYS A 22 7.97 -7.50 -11.80
CA LYS A 22 7.41 -7.05 -13.07
C LYS A 22 6.93 -5.61 -12.88
N ALA A 23 7.58 -4.65 -13.55
CA ALA A 23 7.36 -3.22 -13.29
C ALA A 23 5.87 -2.89 -13.45
N ILE A 24 5.19 -2.57 -12.35
CA ILE A 24 3.80 -2.13 -12.37
C ILE A 24 3.85 -0.65 -12.66
N ILE A 25 3.46 -0.26 -13.88
CA ILE A 25 3.40 1.13 -14.28
C ILE A 25 2.08 1.70 -13.73
N PRO A 26 2.13 2.67 -12.80
CA PRO A 26 0.93 3.34 -12.34
C PRO A 26 0.44 4.30 -13.43
N ARG A 27 -0.88 4.51 -13.50
CA ARG A 27 -1.52 5.38 -14.49
C ARG A 27 -2.81 5.96 -13.93
N GLY A 28 -3.34 7.03 -14.53
CA GLY A 28 -4.66 7.55 -14.16
C GLY A 28 -4.67 8.21 -12.78
N ARG A 29 -5.77 8.02 -12.04
CA ARG A 29 -6.07 8.80 -10.83
C ARG A 29 -5.31 8.29 -9.61
N SER A 30 -4.95 9.22 -8.73
CA SER A 30 -4.42 8.94 -7.39
C SER A 30 -5.46 9.25 -6.32
N PHE A 31 -5.53 8.40 -5.30
CA PHE A 31 -6.40 8.51 -4.14
C PHE A 31 -5.56 8.49 -2.87
N GLU A 32 -5.96 9.29 -1.90
CA GLU A 32 -5.41 9.28 -0.56
C GLU A 32 -6.45 8.75 0.41
N GLY A 33 -6.02 7.93 1.35
CA GLY A 33 -6.92 7.32 2.31
C GLY A 33 -6.19 6.66 3.46
N VAL A 34 -6.93 6.41 4.52
CA VAL A 34 -6.41 5.80 5.74
C VAL A 34 -6.42 4.29 5.59
N VAL A 35 -5.34 3.63 6.05
CA VAL A 35 -5.24 2.18 6.03
C VAL A 35 -6.13 1.57 7.11
N VAL A 36 -7.13 0.80 6.69
CA VAL A 36 -8.05 0.10 7.62
C VAL A 36 -7.57 -1.31 7.91
N ARG A 37 -7.10 -2.03 6.87
CA ARG A 37 -6.67 -3.42 6.98
C ARG A 37 -5.41 -3.65 6.14
N LYS A 38 -4.41 -4.28 6.77
CA LYS A 38 -3.17 -4.71 6.13
C LYS A 38 -3.16 -6.24 5.99
N PHE A 39 -2.79 -6.71 4.81
CA PHE A 39 -2.47 -8.10 4.48
C PHE A 39 -1.03 -8.16 3.98
N PRO A 40 -0.41 -9.35 3.87
CA PRO A 40 0.99 -9.46 3.45
C PRO A 40 1.31 -8.79 2.10
N LYS A 41 0.40 -8.89 1.12
CA LYS A 41 0.59 -8.34 -0.25
C LYS A 41 -0.45 -7.29 -0.65
N ARG A 42 -1.40 -6.97 0.25
CA ARG A 42 -2.56 -6.12 -0.07
C ARG A 42 -2.88 -5.20 1.08
N VAL A 43 -3.30 -4.00 0.77
CA VAL A 43 -3.86 -3.05 1.74
C VAL A 43 -5.27 -2.65 1.33
N THR A 44 -6.11 -2.34 2.33
CA THR A 44 -7.41 -1.72 2.12
C THR A 44 -7.38 -0.31 2.68
N ILE A 45 -7.54 0.67 1.80
CA ILE A 45 -7.68 2.08 2.18
C ILE A 45 -9.15 2.45 2.28
N GLU A 46 -9.44 3.44 3.12
CA GLU A 46 -10.75 4.05 3.25
C GLU A 46 -10.61 5.57 3.29
N PHE A 47 -11.50 6.25 2.57
CA PHE A 47 -11.67 7.70 2.68
C PHE A 47 -13.15 8.03 2.70
N GLU A 48 -13.48 9.10 3.41
CA GLU A 48 -14.84 9.60 3.53
C GLU A 48 -15.09 10.66 2.46
N ARG A 49 -16.29 10.64 1.86
CA ARG A 49 -16.77 11.71 0.98
C ARG A 49 -18.20 12.10 1.36
N PRO A 50 -18.51 13.40 1.42
CA PRO A 50 -19.89 13.85 1.57
C PRO A 50 -20.65 13.60 0.27
N VAL A 51 -21.87 13.09 0.38
CA VAL A 51 -22.80 12.92 -0.74
C VAL A 51 -24.06 13.72 -0.42
N TYR A 52 -24.44 14.60 -1.34
CA TYR A 52 -25.64 15.41 -1.21
C TYR A 52 -26.91 14.58 -1.50
N ILE A 53 -27.89 14.65 -0.62
CA ILE A 53 -29.20 14.02 -0.79
C ILE A 53 -30.20 15.09 -1.21
N TYR A 54 -30.53 15.12 -2.50
CA TYR A 54 -31.40 16.15 -3.10
C TYR A 54 -32.76 16.31 -2.39
N LYS A 55 -33.40 15.21 -1.98
CA LYS A 55 -34.72 15.25 -1.32
C LYS A 55 -34.70 16.00 0.03
N TYR A 56 -33.62 15.87 0.78
CA TYR A 56 -33.55 16.39 2.15
C TYR A 56 -32.61 17.59 2.28
N GLU A 57 -32.00 18.02 1.18
CA GLU A 57 -31.01 19.11 1.14
C GLU A 57 -29.89 18.95 2.18
N ARG A 58 -29.51 17.70 2.46
CA ARG A 58 -28.55 17.32 3.50
C ARG A 58 -27.41 16.50 2.93
N PHE A 59 -26.24 16.60 3.55
CA PHE A 59 -25.08 15.77 3.22
C PHE A 59 -25.00 14.54 4.11
N MET A 60 -24.76 13.38 3.48
CA MET A 60 -24.42 12.13 4.17
C MET A 60 -22.94 11.84 3.99
N LYS A 61 -22.28 11.40 5.07
CA LYS A 61 -20.90 10.88 4.99
C LYS A 61 -20.93 9.46 4.42
N LYS A 62 -20.33 9.26 3.25
CA LYS A 62 -20.16 7.94 2.62
C LYS A 62 -18.70 7.53 2.65
N LYS A 63 -18.43 6.30 3.05
CA LYS A 63 -17.08 5.73 3.03
C LYS A 63 -16.85 4.92 1.76
N THR A 64 -15.69 5.08 1.15
CA THR A 64 -15.26 4.31 -0.03
C THR A 64 -14.05 3.49 0.34
N ARG A 65 -14.09 2.18 0.07
CA ARG A 65 -12.98 1.26 0.34
C ARG A 65 -12.31 0.82 -0.95
N ILE A 66 -11.00 0.97 -1.02
CA ILE A 66 -10.21 0.57 -2.18
C ILE A 66 -9.17 -0.47 -1.76
N HIS A 67 -9.03 -1.50 -2.59
CA HIS A 67 -8.01 -2.53 -2.42
C HIS A 67 -6.80 -2.24 -3.31
N ALA A 68 -5.64 -2.12 -2.68
CA ALA A 68 -4.37 -1.81 -3.35
C ALA A 68 -3.35 -2.93 -3.17
N ARG A 69 -2.50 -3.13 -4.18
CA ARG A 69 -1.32 -4.00 -4.09
C ARG A 69 -0.26 -3.29 -3.25
N LEU A 70 0.26 -3.98 -2.25
CA LEU A 70 1.41 -3.55 -1.46
C LEU A 70 2.69 -4.10 -2.10
N PRO A 71 3.63 -3.25 -2.53
CA PRO A 71 4.99 -3.66 -2.87
C PRO A 71 5.74 -4.15 -1.64
N ASP A 72 6.60 -5.16 -1.79
CA ASP A 72 7.33 -5.77 -0.67
C ASP A 72 8.33 -4.77 -0.04
N GLU A 73 8.85 -3.84 -0.83
CA GLU A 73 9.75 -2.75 -0.41
C GLU A 73 9.07 -1.83 0.62
N LEU A 74 7.82 -1.45 0.36
CA LEU A 74 7.05 -0.51 1.20
C LEU A 74 6.26 -1.22 2.31
N ALA A 75 6.41 -2.54 2.43
CA ALA A 75 5.61 -3.34 3.35
C ALA A 75 5.95 -3.11 4.82
N HIS A 76 7.18 -2.67 5.13
CA HIS A 76 7.64 -2.47 6.51
C HIS A 76 7.15 -1.13 7.08
N ASP A 77 6.97 -0.11 6.24
CA ASP A 77 6.70 1.26 6.71
C ASP A 77 5.21 1.54 6.95
N ILE A 78 4.34 0.83 6.21
CA ILE A 78 2.90 1.07 6.23
C ILE A 78 2.22 0.27 7.33
N HIS A 79 1.56 0.95 8.25
CA HIS A 79 0.80 0.38 9.35
C HIS A 79 -0.69 0.73 9.27
N VAL A 80 -1.49 0.08 10.11
CA VAL A 80 -2.94 0.38 10.20
C VAL A 80 -3.13 1.74 10.85
N GLY A 81 -3.90 2.61 10.20
CA GLY A 81 -4.12 4.00 10.61
C GLY A 81 -3.25 5.03 9.88
N ASP A 82 -2.28 4.61 9.07
CA ASP A 82 -1.49 5.54 8.27
C ASP A 82 -2.29 6.12 7.10
N LEU A 83 -1.96 7.35 6.71
CA LEU A 83 -2.47 7.98 5.49
C LEU A 83 -1.52 7.61 4.34
N ILE A 84 -2.04 6.87 3.37
CA ILE A 84 -1.26 6.43 2.21
C ILE A 84 -1.88 6.92 0.91
N ARG A 85 -1.01 7.09 -0.09
CA ARG A 85 -1.40 7.43 -1.46
C ARG A 85 -1.33 6.21 -2.35
N VAL A 86 -2.41 6.00 -3.08
CA VAL A 86 -2.64 4.86 -3.95
C VAL A 86 -2.95 5.37 -5.36
N GLN A 87 -2.41 4.72 -6.38
CA GLN A 87 -2.69 5.07 -7.77
C GLN A 87 -3.34 3.91 -8.52
N GLU A 88 -4.19 4.26 -9.48
CA GLU A 88 -4.72 3.31 -10.46
C GLU A 88 -3.61 2.61 -11.25
N CYS A 89 -3.85 1.35 -11.58
CA CYS A 89 -2.97 0.57 -12.43
C CYS A 89 -3.80 -0.34 -13.35
N ARG A 90 -3.14 -1.21 -14.14
CA ARG A 90 -3.85 -2.29 -14.82
C ARG A 90 -4.49 -3.24 -13.78
N PRO A 91 -5.54 -4.00 -14.12
CA PRO A 91 -6.03 -5.06 -13.25
C PRO A 91 -4.91 -6.03 -12.84
N LEU A 92 -4.67 -6.16 -11.54
CA LEU A 92 -3.69 -7.11 -10.98
C LEU A 92 -4.37 -8.37 -10.43
N SER A 93 -5.64 -8.25 -10.03
CA SER A 93 -6.51 -9.33 -9.56
C SER A 93 -7.97 -8.92 -9.76
N LYS A 94 -8.92 -9.80 -9.44
CA LYS A 94 -10.37 -9.51 -9.49
C LYS A 94 -10.77 -8.25 -8.72
N ILE A 95 -10.06 -7.96 -7.64
CA ILE A 95 -10.39 -6.87 -6.71
C ILE A 95 -9.33 -5.76 -6.75
N ILE A 96 -8.09 -6.07 -7.13
CA ILE A 96 -6.96 -5.15 -7.01
C ILE A 96 -6.69 -4.51 -8.37
N HIS A 97 -7.03 -3.23 -8.46
CA HIS A 97 -6.82 -2.38 -9.64
C HIS A 97 -5.93 -1.18 -9.33
N HIS A 98 -5.33 -1.16 -8.15
CA HIS A 98 -4.51 -0.05 -7.66
C HIS A 98 -3.22 -0.54 -7.01
N ILE A 99 -2.22 0.33 -6.95
CA ILE A 99 -0.92 0.11 -6.31
C ILE A 99 -0.64 1.21 -5.29
N VAL A 100 -0.01 0.85 -4.17
CA VAL A 100 0.46 1.82 -3.18
C VAL A 100 1.77 2.45 -3.68
N ILE A 101 1.87 3.78 -3.59
CA ILE A 101 3.06 4.54 -4.04
C ILE A 101 3.85 5.04 -2.86
N GLU A 102 3.21 5.82 -1.99
CA GLU A 102 3.88 6.54 -0.92
C GLU A 102 3.04 6.55 0.36
N LYS A 103 3.74 6.65 1.49
CA LYS A 103 3.15 6.96 2.79
C LYS A 103 3.18 8.47 2.96
N VAL A 104 2.02 9.09 3.19
CA VAL A 104 1.89 10.55 3.27
C VAL A 104 2.04 11.01 4.72
N ARG A 105 1.30 10.40 5.66
CA ARG A 105 1.35 10.73 7.09
C ARG A 105 1.27 9.48 7.97
N GLY A 106 1.98 9.52 9.09
CA GLY A 106 1.92 8.49 10.13
C GLY A 106 0.72 8.67 11.05
N LYS A 107 0.29 7.58 11.68
CA LYS A 107 -0.80 7.57 12.67
C LYS A 107 -0.60 8.57 13.82
N ASP A 108 0.65 8.88 14.19
CA ASP A 108 0.97 9.70 15.37
C ASP A 108 0.83 11.23 15.12
N GLU A 109 0.53 11.66 13.89
CA GLU A 109 0.48 13.08 13.51
C GLU A 109 -0.94 13.63 13.31
N SER A 110 -1.99 12.94 13.74
CA SER A 110 -3.36 13.45 13.66
C SER A 110 -3.73 14.27 14.90
N ASN A 111 -3.62 15.60 14.73
CA ASN A 111 -4.26 16.66 15.52
C ASN A 111 -5.78 16.66 15.31
#